data_AF-A0A3N5FVC9-F1
#
_entry.id   AF-A0A3N5FVC9-F1
#
_cell.length_a   1.000
_cell.length_b   1.000
_cell.length_c   1.000
_cell.angle_alpha   90.00
_cell.angle_beta   90.00
_cell.angle_gamma   90.00
#
_symmetry.space_group_name_H-M   'P 1'
#
loop_
_entity.id
_entity.type
_entity.pdbx_description
1 polymer ?
#
loop_
_entity_poly.entity_id
_entity_poly.type
_entity_poly.pdbx_seq_one_letter_code
_entity_poly.pdbx_strand_id
1 'polypeptide(L)' 'MLSKFFLDRPVFAWVIAIILMVAGALAIYQLPVSQYPPIAPPSIA' A
#
# COMPACT_ATOMS: atom_id res chain seq x y z
N MET A 1 -22.60 4.50 -10.87
CA MET A 1 -23.34 3.74 -9.83
C MET A 1 -22.50 3.52 -8.58
N LEU A 2 -21.24 3.05 -8.70
CA LEU A 2 -20.32 2.86 -7.57
C LEU A 2 -20.03 4.14 -6.77
N SER A 3 -19.75 5.26 -7.43
CA SER A 3 -19.48 6.55 -6.79
C SER A 3 -20.65 7.10 -5.96
N LYS A 4 -21.89 6.85 -6.36
CA LYS A 4 -23.09 7.30 -5.63
C LYS A 4 -23.23 6.61 -4.27
N PHE A 5 -22.87 5.32 -4.18
CA PHE A 5 -22.86 4.58 -2.92
C PHE A 5 -21.96 5.20 -1.84
N PHE A 6 -20.76 5.65 -2.24
CA PHE A 6 -19.82 6.32 -1.33
C PHE A 6 -20.23 7.76 -1.01
N LEU A 7 -20.91 8.45 -1.94
CA LEU A 7 -21.49 9.77 -1.70
C LEU A 7 -22.60 9.72 -0.64
N ASP A 8 -23.47 8.71 -0.72
CA ASP A 8 -24.59 8.51 0.21
C ASP A 8 -24.10 8.03 1.60
N ARG A 9 -22.87 7.52 1.72
CA ARG A 9 -22.26 7.02 2.97
C ARG A 9 -20.84 7.58 3.17
N PRO A 10 -20.70 8.88 3.46
CA PRO A 10 -19.39 9.54 3.52
C PRO A 10 -18.49 8.99 4.63
N VAL A 11 -19.07 8.58 5.77
CA VAL A 11 -18.30 7.98 6.88
C VAL A 11 -17.66 6.65 6.45
N PHE A 12 -18.41 5.82 5.72
CA PHE A 12 -17.89 4.54 5.24
C PHE A 12 -16.74 4.73 4.24
N ALA A 13 -16.86 5.70 3.33
CA ALA A 13 -15.81 6.05 2.40
C ALA A 13 -14.50 6.45 3.13
N TRP A 14 -14.62 7.31 4.15
CA TRP A 14 -13.48 7.74 4.96
C TRP A 14 -12.84 6.61 5.75
N VAL A 15 -13.63 5.69 6.32
CA VAL A 15 -13.10 4.53 7.04
C VAL A 15 -12.22 3.66 6.12
N ILE A 16 -12.68 3.37 4.90
CA ILE A 16 -11.86 2.62 3.92
C ILE A 16 -10.58 3.39 3.58
N ALA A 17 -10.69 4.68 3.31
CA ALA A 17 -9.53 5.52 2.98
C ALA A 17 -8.49 5.49 4.12
N ILE A 18 -8.91 5.60 5.37
CA ILE A 18 -8.02 5.56 6.54
C ILE A 18 -7.39 4.18 6.68
N ILE A 19 -8.16 3.09 6.54
CA ILE A 19 -7.62 1.72 6.61
C ILE A 19 -6.53 1.52 5.55
N LEU A 20 -6.77 1.96 4.31
CA LEU A 20 -5.79 1.86 3.22
C LEU A 20 -4.53 2.68 3.50
N MET A 21 -4.68 3.92 3.99
CA MET A 21 -3.53 4.75 4.35
C MET A 21 -2.70 4.14 5.48
N VAL A 22 -3.34 3.62 6.53
CA VAL A 22 -2.65 2.98 7.66
C VAL A 22 -1.94 1.71 7.20
N ALA A 23 -2.60 0.86 6.40
CA ALA A 23 -1.98 -0.33 5.83
C ALA A 23 -0.76 0.02 4.96
N GLY A 24 -0.86 1.06 4.12
CA GLY A 24 0.25 1.57 3.32
C GLY A 24 1.40 2.11 4.18
N ALA A 25 1.08 2.89 5.22
CA ALA A 25 2.08 3.41 6.15
C ALA A 25 2.82 2.28 6.87
N LEU A 26 2.11 1.25 7.32
CA LEU A 26 2.72 0.07 7.94
C LEU A 26 3.59 -0.74 6.96
N ALA A 27 3.21 -0.80 5.69
CA ALA A 27 3.98 -1.49 4.66
C ALA A 27 5.31 -0.77 4.38
N ILE A 28 5.33 0.56 4.38
CA ILE A 28 6.56 1.36 4.20
C ILE A 28 7.63 1.00 5.23
N TYR A 29 7.25 0.77 6.49
CA TYR A 29 8.19 0.38 7.54
C TYR A 29 8.72 -1.07 7.41
N GLN A 30 8.01 -1.93 6.67
CA GLN A 30 8.36 -3.34 6.51
C GLN A 30 9.09 -3.63 5.18
N LEU A 31 8.96 -2.73 4.19
CA LEU A 31 9.54 -2.92 2.86
C LEU A 31 11.08 -2.79 2.92
N PRO A 32 11.83 -3.76 2.39
CA PRO A 32 13.28 -3.67 2.31
C PRO A 32 13.68 -2.54 1.35
N VAL A 33 14.64 -1.73 1.77
CA VAL A 33 15.19 -0.64 0.97
C VAL A 33 16.48 -1.12 0.32
N SER A 34 16.53 -1.11 -1.01
CA SER A 34 17.75 -1.36 -1.79
C SER A 34 17.88 -0.33 -2.91
N GLN A 35 19.12 0.06 -3.25
CA GLN A 35 19.38 1.04 -4.32
C GLN A 35 19.04 0.47 -5.71
N TYR A 36 19.32 -0.81 -5.91
CA TYR A 36 18.96 -1.57 -7.09
C TYR A 36 18.35 -2.90 -6.68
N PRO A 37 17.48 -3.49 -7.52
CA PRO A 37 17.11 -4.90 -7.35
C PRO A 37 18.35 -5.79 -7.54
N PRO A 38 18.32 -7.03 -7.02
CA PRO A 38 19.39 -8.00 -7.25
C PRO A 38 19.46 -8.35 -8.75
N ILE A 39 20.38 -7.71 -9.47
CA ILE A 39 20.62 -7.91 -10.91
C ILE A 39 21.88 -8.74 -11.21
N ALA A 40 22.78 -8.87 -10.25
CA ALA A 40 24.02 -9.61 -10.44
C ALA A 40 23.77 -11.13 -10.37
N PRO A 41 24.41 -11.94 -11.23
CA PRO A 41 24.35 -13.39 -11.10
C PRO A 41 24.87 -13.82 -9.72
N PRO A 42 24.19 -14.76 -9.03
CA PRO A 42 24.69 -15.26 -7.75
C PRO A 42 26.04 -15.95 -7.96
N SER A 43 27.07 -15.50 -7.26
CA SER A 43 28.38 -16.16 -7.25
C SER A 43 28.35 -17.29 -6.23
N ILE A 44 28.73 -18.49 -6.66
CA ILE A 44 29.01 -19.64 -5.79
C ILE A 44 30.52 -19.64 -5.57
N ALA A 45 30.97 -19.59 -4.31
CA ALA A 45 32.38 -19.68 -3.93
C ALA A 45 32.85 -21.14 -3.89
#